data_AF-A0A818KY77-F1
#
_entry.id   AF-A0A818KY77-F1
#
_cell.length_a   1.000
_cell.length_b   1.000
_cell.length_c   1.000
_cell.angle_alpha   90.00
_cell.angle_beta   90.00
_cell.angle_gamma   90.00
#
_symmetry.space_group_name_H-M   'P 1'
#
loop_
_entity.id
_entity.type
_entity.pdbx_description
1 polymer ?
#
loop_
_entity_poly.entity_id
_entity_poly.type
_entity_poly.pdbx_seq_one_letter_code
_entity_poly.pdbx_strand_id
1 'polypeptide(L)'
;RDSQLKKQGYLCAGCGRYVEKGYAYRFRYCEYTGKYFCRSCHSDKKSYLPSYIITKWDFSNKHSVSNFAFDYLNRIYKEAVFNINDLNSKLFQKSTKLKIMNELRCTLYFLRRYILTCRFAEETGYQQSLQTLPSYIYEHPHIYSLEDLFKV
;
A
#
# COMPACT_ATOMS: atom_id res chain seq x y z
N ARG A 1 15.10 -15.16 14.83
CA ARG A 1 16.00 -15.32 13.65
C ARG A 1 16.12 -16.78 13.23
N ASP A 2 16.73 -17.65 14.05
CA ASP A 2 17.07 -19.03 13.66
C ASP A 2 15.86 -19.91 13.30
N SER A 3 14.75 -19.79 14.03
CA SER A 3 13.48 -20.46 13.69
C SER A 3 13.02 -20.12 12.27
N GLN A 4 13.08 -18.84 11.89
CA GLN A 4 12.66 -18.39 10.56
C GLN A 4 13.64 -18.84 9.47
N LEU A 5 14.95 -18.75 9.73
CA LEU A 5 15.98 -19.26 8.81
C LEU A 5 15.86 -20.76 8.57
N LYS A 6 15.54 -21.54 9.61
CA LYS A 6 15.26 -22.97 9.51
C LYS A 6 14.02 -23.24 8.66
N LYS A 7 12.94 -22.47 8.82
CA LYS A 7 11.72 -22.58 7.99
C LYS A 7 11.97 -22.28 6.51
N GLN A 8 12.88 -21.36 6.18
CA GLN A 8 13.30 -21.09 4.79
C GLN A 8 14.44 -22.00 4.30
N GLY A 9 14.76 -23.07 5.01
CA GLY A 9 15.81 -24.02 4.61
C GLY A 9 17.22 -23.44 4.55
N TYR A 10 17.47 -22.34 5.28
CA TYR A 10 18.69 -21.54 5.18
C TYR A 10 18.98 -21.02 3.76
N LEU A 11 17.95 -20.86 2.93
CA LEU A 11 18.06 -20.32 1.58
C LEU A 11 17.70 -18.83 1.59
N CYS A 12 18.42 -18.01 0.83
CA CYS A 12 18.04 -16.63 0.58
C CYS A 12 16.67 -16.58 -0.11
N ALA A 13 15.71 -15.83 0.44
CA ALA A 13 14.37 -15.72 -0.14
C ALA A 13 14.32 -15.00 -1.50
N GLY A 14 15.40 -14.29 -1.88
CA GLY A 14 15.48 -13.57 -3.16
C GLY A 14 16.15 -14.36 -4.28
N CYS A 15 17.25 -15.06 -3.98
CA CYS A 15 18.07 -15.74 -5.01
C CYS A 15 18.27 -17.25 -4.76
N GLY A 16 17.67 -17.82 -3.71
CA GLY A 16 17.80 -19.24 -3.40
C GLY A 16 19.18 -19.68 -2.88
N ARG A 17 20.17 -18.78 -2.76
CA ARG A 17 21.50 -19.13 -2.26
C ARG A 17 21.44 -19.67 -0.83
N TYR A 18 21.97 -20.87 -0.63
CA TYR A 18 22.17 -21.47 0.69
C TYR A 18 23.20 -20.69 1.52
N VAL A 19 22.97 -20.61 2.83
CA VAL A 19 23.95 -20.12 3.80
C VAL A 19 24.19 -21.16 4.86
N GLU A 20 25.46 -21.48 5.11
CA GLU A 20 25.83 -22.30 6.25
C GLU A 20 25.40 -21.62 7.55
N LYS A 21 25.01 -22.42 8.54
CA LYS A 21 24.45 -21.91 9.81
C LYS A 21 25.37 -20.90 10.50
N GLY A 22 26.70 -21.11 10.44
CA GLY A 22 27.69 -20.18 11.01
C GLY A 22 27.70 -18.79 10.36
N TYR A 23 27.22 -18.66 9.12
CA TYR A 23 27.16 -17.39 8.38
C TYR A 23 25.75 -16.79 8.29
N ALA A 24 24.77 -17.41 8.93
CA ALA A 24 23.37 -16.94 9.00
C ALA A 24 23.23 -15.49 9.48
N TYR A 25 24.14 -15.02 10.35
CA TYR A 25 24.14 -13.65 10.85
C TYR A 25 24.30 -12.59 9.75
N ARG A 26 24.85 -12.97 8.59
CA ARG A 26 25.05 -12.08 7.42
C ARG A 26 23.77 -11.81 6.64
N PHE A 27 22.71 -12.59 6.86
CA PHE A 27 21.43 -12.38 6.21
C PHE A 27 20.64 -11.26 6.89
N ARG A 28 19.94 -10.46 6.09
CA ARG A 28 19.13 -9.33 6.54
C ARG A 28 17.65 -9.68 6.48
N TYR A 29 16.89 -9.16 7.43
CA TYR A 29 15.45 -9.40 7.52
C TYR A 29 14.69 -8.33 6.77
N CYS A 30 13.79 -8.75 5.87
CA CYS A 30 12.90 -7.85 5.13
C CYS A 30 11.56 -7.78 5.84
N GLU A 31 11.25 -6.62 6.42
CA GLU A 31 10.03 -6.40 7.22
C GLU A 31 8.74 -6.53 6.38
N TYR A 32 8.81 -6.27 5.07
CA TYR A 32 7.68 -6.43 4.17
C TYR A 32 7.32 -7.90 3.90
N THR A 33 8.33 -8.75 3.65
CA THR A 33 8.11 -10.16 3.26
C THR A 33 8.15 -11.13 4.44
N GLY A 34 8.69 -10.70 5.59
CA GLY A 34 8.90 -11.54 6.76
C GLY A 34 9.97 -12.62 6.57
N LYS A 35 10.90 -12.45 5.62
CA LYS A 35 11.92 -13.45 5.26
C LYS A 35 13.34 -12.88 5.33
N TYR A 36 14.33 -13.78 5.40
CA TYR A 36 15.74 -13.40 5.37
C TYR A 36 16.36 -13.49 3.97
N PHE A 37 17.22 -12.53 3.66
CA PHE A 37 17.88 -12.34 2.37
C PHE A 37 19.39 -12.18 2.54
N CYS A 38 20.16 -12.61 1.54
CA CYS A 38 21.59 -12.34 1.49
C CYS A 38 21.87 -10.83 1.25
N ARG A 39 23.12 -10.41 1.47
CA ARG A 39 23.51 -8.98 1.34
C ARG A 39 23.30 -8.40 -0.06
N SER A 40 23.37 -9.23 -1.11
CA SER A 40 23.12 -8.79 -2.49
C SER A 40 21.65 -8.55 -2.78
N CYS A 41 20.74 -9.34 -2.19
CA CYS A 41 19.29 -9.18 -2.37
C CYS A 41 18.67 -8.17 -1.40
N HIS A 42 19.44 -7.67 -0.43
CA HIS A 42 18.97 -6.78 0.61
C HIS A 42 20.07 -5.78 0.97
N SER A 43 20.04 -4.60 0.37
CA SER A 43 21.03 -3.54 0.57
C SER A 43 20.65 -2.53 1.67
N ASP A 44 19.82 -2.95 2.64
CA ASP A 44 19.30 -2.11 3.75
C ASP A 44 18.50 -0.88 3.28
N LYS A 45 17.88 -0.96 2.09
CA LYS A 45 16.90 0.03 1.66
C LYS A 45 15.74 0.06 2.66
N LYS A 46 15.13 1.23 2.84
CA LYS A 46 14.01 1.41 3.76
C LYS A 46 12.78 1.95 3.04
N SER A 47 11.61 1.40 3.38
CA SER A 47 10.32 1.86 2.84
C SER A 47 9.24 1.88 3.92
N TYR A 48 8.19 2.65 3.69
CA TYR A 48 6.97 2.56 4.50
C TYR A 48 6.23 1.27 4.15
N LEU A 49 5.61 0.65 5.16
CA LEU A 49 4.97 -0.64 4.99
C LEU A 49 3.45 -0.46 4.90
N PRO A 50 2.80 -0.94 3.82
CA PRO A 50 1.35 -0.90 3.68
C PRO A 50 0.64 -1.56 4.87
N SER A 51 1.19 -2.65 5.38
CA SER A 51 0.64 -3.36 6.54
C SER A 51 0.57 -2.47 7.77
N TYR A 52 1.59 -1.65 8.06
CA TYR A 52 1.58 -0.75 9.22
C TYR A 52 0.59 0.40 9.03
N ILE A 53 0.57 0.99 7.84
CA ILE A 53 -0.36 2.06 7.49
C ILE A 53 -1.81 1.58 7.61
N ILE A 54 -2.14 0.44 7.01
CA ILE A 54 -3.51 -0.05 6.91
C ILE A 54 -4.00 -0.68 8.22
N THR A 55 -3.12 -1.28 9.02
CA THR A 55 -3.54 -1.89 10.30
C THR A 55 -3.50 -0.91 11.47
N LYS A 56 -2.52 0.00 11.50
CA LYS A 56 -2.24 0.86 12.66
C LYS A 56 -2.38 2.35 12.40
N TRP A 57 -2.59 2.77 11.14
CA TRP A 57 -2.51 4.18 10.75
C TRP A 57 -1.16 4.81 11.14
N ASP A 58 -0.08 4.05 10.95
CA ASP A 58 1.27 4.44 11.36
C ASP A 58 2.16 4.75 10.16
N PHE A 59 2.59 6.02 10.09
CA PHE A 59 3.47 6.59 9.07
C PHE A 59 4.80 7.09 9.65
N SER A 60 5.10 6.73 10.91
CA SER A 60 6.20 7.32 11.68
C SER A 60 7.58 6.96 11.13
N ASN A 61 7.77 5.71 10.67
CA ASN A 61 9.08 5.16 10.39
C ASN A 61 9.12 4.34 9.09
N LYS A 62 10.28 4.38 8.44
CA LYS A 62 10.61 3.47 7.33
C LYS A 62 11.30 2.22 7.86
N HIS A 63 10.97 1.08 7.28
CA HIS A 63 11.43 -0.24 7.71
C HIS A 63 12.40 -0.85 6.69
N SER A 64 13.33 -1.65 7.18
CA SER A 64 14.33 -2.33 6.33
C SER A 64 13.65 -3.37 5.44
N VAL A 65 13.90 -3.29 4.14
CA VAL A 65 13.28 -4.15 3.14
C VAL A 65 14.30 -4.67 2.12
N SER A 66 14.06 -5.86 1.60
CA SER A 66 14.80 -6.43 0.47
C SER A 66 14.70 -5.51 -0.76
N ASN A 67 15.67 -5.60 -1.67
CA ASN A 67 15.68 -4.79 -2.89
C ASN A 67 14.41 -5.01 -3.72
N PHE A 68 14.00 -6.27 -3.88
CA PHE A 68 12.75 -6.64 -4.55
C PHE A 68 11.52 -5.97 -3.93
N ALA A 69 11.37 -6.08 -2.60
CA ALA A 69 10.26 -5.45 -1.88
C ALA A 69 10.29 -3.92 -2.00
N PHE A 70 11.47 -3.30 -1.93
CA PHE A 70 11.61 -1.86 -2.11
C PHE A 70 11.13 -1.41 -3.51
N ASP A 71 11.60 -2.08 -4.55
CA ASP A 71 11.25 -1.75 -5.93
C ASP A 71 9.75 -1.98 -6.19
N TYR A 72 9.19 -3.07 -5.65
CA TYR A 72 7.75 -3.36 -5.68
C TYR A 72 6.92 -2.28 -4.97
N LEU A 73 7.29 -1.91 -3.74
CA LEU A 73 6.57 -0.91 -2.94
C LEU A 73 6.57 0.46 -3.62
N ASN A 74 7.67 0.84 -4.29
CA ASN A 74 7.73 2.08 -5.06
C ASN A 74 6.84 2.02 -6.30
N ARG A 75 6.79 0.88 -7.00
CA ARG A 75 5.93 0.70 -8.17
C ARG A 75 4.46 0.85 -7.81
N ILE A 76 4.02 0.18 -6.75
CA ILE A 76 2.60 0.21 -6.32
C ILE A 76 2.22 1.48 -5.54
N TYR A 77 3.13 2.42 -5.32
CA TYR A 77 2.89 3.57 -4.44
C TYR A 77 1.67 4.40 -4.88
N LYS A 78 1.51 4.58 -6.20
CA LYS A 78 0.38 5.29 -6.82
C LYS A 78 -0.71 4.36 -7.36
N GLU A 79 -0.51 3.05 -7.27
CA GLU A 79 -1.50 2.08 -7.76
C GLU A 79 -2.61 1.93 -6.71
N ALA A 80 -3.85 2.12 -7.13
CA ALA A 80 -5.03 1.98 -6.28
C ALA A 80 -5.37 0.49 -6.10
N VAL A 81 -4.69 -0.17 -5.15
CA VAL A 81 -4.76 -1.63 -4.95
C VAL A 81 -5.26 -2.05 -3.57
N PHE A 82 -5.49 -1.11 -2.65
CA PHE A 82 -5.89 -1.41 -1.28
C PHE A 82 -7.37 -1.12 -1.07
N ASN A 83 -8.21 -2.17 -1.04
CA ASN A 83 -9.58 -2.02 -0.54
C ASN A 83 -9.55 -1.93 1.00
N ILE A 84 -9.66 -0.72 1.55
CA ILE A 84 -9.54 -0.48 2.99
C ILE A 84 -10.71 -1.09 3.76
N ASN A 85 -11.90 -1.15 3.17
CA ASN A 85 -13.05 -1.76 3.83
C ASN A 85 -12.85 -3.26 4.04
N ASP A 86 -12.32 -3.96 3.03
CA ASP A 86 -12.06 -5.41 3.09
C ASP A 86 -10.84 -5.73 3.96
N LEU A 87 -9.80 -4.90 3.90
CA LEU A 87 -8.56 -5.12 4.64
C LEU A 87 -8.69 -4.77 6.12
N ASN A 88 -9.28 -3.61 6.43
CA ASN A 88 -9.47 -3.11 7.80
C ASN A 88 -10.50 -1.97 7.84
N SER A 89 -11.78 -2.28 7.85
CA SER A 89 -12.86 -1.27 7.94
C SER A 89 -12.76 -0.36 9.18
N LYS A 90 -12.12 -0.83 10.26
CA LYS A 90 -11.88 -0.01 11.47
C LYS A 90 -10.86 1.11 11.26
N LEU A 91 -10.11 1.11 10.15
CA LEU A 91 -9.13 2.15 9.84
C LEU A 91 -9.78 3.52 9.70
N PHE A 92 -11.01 3.61 9.18
CA PHE A 92 -11.77 4.86 9.09
C PHE A 92 -12.01 5.52 10.45
N GLN A 93 -11.97 4.76 11.55
CA GLN A 93 -12.11 5.30 12.90
C GLN A 93 -10.79 5.86 13.46
N LYS A 94 -9.66 5.60 12.81
CA LYS A 94 -8.32 6.06 13.23
C LYS A 94 -8.00 7.47 12.77
N SER A 95 -8.69 7.98 11.75
CA SER A 95 -8.48 9.33 11.21
C SER A 95 -9.81 9.94 10.78
N THR A 96 -10.16 11.06 11.41
CA THR A 96 -11.35 11.84 11.04
C THR A 96 -11.31 12.28 9.58
N LYS A 97 -10.11 12.65 9.08
CA LYS A 97 -9.95 13.04 7.67
C LYS A 97 -10.19 11.86 6.72
N LEU A 98 -9.66 10.67 7.04
CA LEU A 98 -9.90 9.47 6.24
C LEU A 98 -11.39 9.12 6.22
N LYS A 99 -12.07 9.25 7.37
CA LYS A 99 -13.51 9.02 7.49
C LYS A 99 -14.30 9.95 6.56
N ILE A 100 -14.06 11.25 6.64
CA ILE A 100 -14.71 12.26 5.79
C ILE A 100 -14.42 11.98 4.31
N MET A 101 -13.17 11.67 3.97
CA MET A 101 -12.81 11.32 2.59
C MET A 101 -13.57 10.10 2.08
N ASN A 102 -13.72 9.04 2.89
CA ASN A 102 -14.52 7.88 2.53
C ASN A 102 -16.01 8.22 2.34
N GLU A 103 -16.59 9.02 3.23
CA GLU A 103 -17.99 9.47 3.12
C GLU A 103 -18.22 10.28 1.83
N LEU A 104 -17.30 11.20 1.50
CA LEU A 104 -17.34 11.97 0.26
C LEU A 104 -17.21 11.07 -0.98
N ARG A 105 -16.28 10.10 -0.97
CA ARG A 105 -16.11 9.16 -2.09
C ARG A 105 -17.33 8.26 -2.28
N CYS A 106 -17.92 7.76 -1.19
CA CYS A 106 -19.17 6.99 -1.25
C CYS A 106 -20.33 7.83 -1.80
N THR A 107 -20.43 9.09 -1.39
CA THR A 107 -21.45 10.01 -1.93
C THR A 107 -21.21 10.26 -3.42
N LEU A 108 -19.97 10.55 -3.80
CA LEU A 108 -19.58 10.77 -5.19
C LEU A 108 -19.85 9.55 -6.06
N TYR A 109 -19.64 8.34 -5.54
CA TYR A 109 -20.00 7.11 -6.23
C TYR A 109 -21.46 7.14 -6.66
N PHE A 110 -22.42 7.41 -5.78
CA PHE A 110 -23.83 7.46 -6.20
C PHE A 110 -24.13 8.65 -7.11
N LEU A 111 -23.51 9.81 -6.87
CA LEU A 111 -23.73 11.03 -7.66
C LEU A 111 -23.16 10.97 -9.08
N ARG A 112 -22.11 10.18 -9.31
CA ARG A 112 -21.39 10.14 -10.60
C ARG A 112 -22.32 9.93 -11.79
N ARG A 113 -23.32 9.06 -11.65
CA ARG A 113 -24.24 8.74 -12.74
C ARG A 113 -25.05 9.96 -13.16
N TYR A 114 -25.52 10.74 -12.20
CA TYR A 114 -26.24 11.99 -12.46
C TYR A 114 -25.34 13.03 -13.12
N ILE A 115 -24.12 13.20 -12.60
CA ILE A 115 -23.14 14.15 -13.15
C ILE A 115 -22.84 13.79 -14.61
N LEU A 116 -22.55 12.53 -14.91
CA LEU A 116 -22.18 12.05 -16.24
C LEU A 116 -23.32 12.07 -17.26
N THR A 117 -24.59 12.09 -16.83
CA THR A 117 -25.75 12.11 -17.75
C THR A 117 -26.48 13.45 -17.79
N CYS A 118 -26.13 14.41 -16.94
CA CYS A 118 -26.83 15.69 -16.85
C CYS A 118 -26.22 16.75 -17.78
N ARG A 119 -27.01 17.26 -18.74
CA ARG A 119 -26.59 18.36 -19.64
C ARG A 119 -26.14 19.62 -18.90
N PHE A 120 -26.78 19.94 -17.77
CA PHE A 120 -26.38 21.12 -16.98
C PHE A 120 -25.02 20.91 -16.30
N ALA A 121 -24.68 19.67 -15.94
CA ALA A 121 -23.38 19.36 -15.35
C ALA A 121 -22.23 19.47 -16.36
N GLU A 122 -22.52 19.32 -17.65
CA GLU A 122 -21.61 19.63 -18.74
C GLU A 122 -21.39 21.15 -18.84
N GLU A 123 -22.49 21.91 -18.93
CA GLU A 123 -22.47 23.38 -19.02
C GLU A 123 -21.76 24.05 -17.83
N THR A 124 -21.97 23.54 -16.61
CA THR A 124 -21.33 24.07 -15.39
C THR A 124 -19.93 23.50 -15.13
N GLY A 125 -19.42 22.60 -15.99
CA GLY A 125 -18.08 22.03 -15.89
C GLY A 125 -17.89 20.96 -14.79
N TYR A 126 -18.97 20.48 -14.16
CA TYR A 126 -18.89 19.40 -13.17
C TYR A 126 -18.45 18.07 -13.80
N GLN A 127 -18.87 17.78 -15.04
CA GLN A 127 -18.39 16.59 -15.76
C GLN A 127 -16.88 16.63 -15.98
N GLN A 128 -16.35 17.76 -16.46
CA GLN A 128 -14.91 17.94 -16.67
C GLN A 128 -14.15 17.78 -15.35
N SER A 129 -14.66 18.36 -14.27
CA SER A 129 -14.07 18.28 -12.93
C SER A 129 -14.08 16.86 -12.37
N LEU A 130 -15.09 16.04 -12.68
CA LEU A 130 -15.11 14.63 -12.31
C LEU A 130 -14.08 13.83 -13.12
N GLN A 131 -13.92 14.13 -14.40
CA GLN A 131 -12.99 13.44 -15.31
C GLN A 131 -11.50 13.75 -15.04
N THR A 132 -11.17 14.85 -14.36
CA THR A 132 -9.79 15.10 -13.92
C THR A 132 -9.37 14.20 -12.75
N LEU A 133 -10.33 13.60 -12.05
CA LEU A 133 -10.05 12.66 -10.96
C LEU A 133 -9.78 11.26 -11.52
N PRO A 134 -8.85 10.50 -10.91
CA PRO A 134 -8.70 9.08 -11.19
C PRO A 134 -10.03 8.33 -11.01
N SER A 135 -10.41 7.48 -11.96
CA SER A 135 -11.76 6.87 -11.99
C SER A 135 -12.08 6.04 -10.76
N TYR A 136 -11.09 5.35 -10.19
CA TYR A 136 -11.26 4.54 -8.97
C TYR A 136 -11.77 5.37 -7.78
N ILE A 137 -11.58 6.70 -7.76
CA ILE A 137 -12.10 7.57 -6.71
C ILE A 137 -13.63 7.51 -6.65
N TYR A 138 -14.29 7.55 -7.81
CA TYR A 138 -15.74 7.58 -7.94
C TYR A 138 -16.36 6.24 -8.40
N GLU A 139 -15.57 5.30 -8.93
CA GLU A 139 -16.05 3.96 -9.32
C GLU A 139 -15.88 2.93 -8.21
N HIS A 140 -14.84 3.09 -7.37
CA HIS A 140 -14.48 2.14 -6.32
C HIS A 140 -14.12 2.88 -5.02
N PRO A 141 -15.11 3.42 -4.28
CA PRO A 141 -14.89 4.40 -3.21
C PRO A 141 -14.01 3.89 -2.06
N HIS A 142 -13.89 2.57 -1.88
CA HIS A 142 -13.09 1.96 -0.82
C HIS A 142 -11.67 1.55 -1.26
N ILE A 143 -11.30 1.70 -2.54
CA ILE A 143 -9.98 1.38 -3.05
C ILE A 143 -9.06 2.61 -2.95
N TYR A 144 -7.89 2.45 -2.36
CA TYR A 144 -6.90 3.52 -2.17
C TYR A 144 -5.52 3.05 -2.66
N SER A 145 -4.72 4.00 -3.12
CA SER A 145 -3.27 3.87 -3.26
C SER A 145 -2.56 4.23 -1.95
N LEU A 146 -1.27 3.92 -1.83
CA LEU A 146 -0.49 4.41 -0.68
C LEU A 146 -0.42 5.94 -0.71
N GLU A 147 -0.25 6.53 -1.89
CA GLU A 147 -0.21 7.98 -2.07
C GLU A 147 -1.47 8.66 -1.51
N ASP A 148 -2.66 8.10 -1.73
CA ASP A 148 -3.90 8.64 -1.15
C ASP A 148 -3.85 8.65 0.37
N LEU A 149 -3.44 7.54 0.98
CA LEU A 149 -3.36 7.41 2.44
C LEU A 149 -2.31 8.37 3.05
N PHE A 150 -1.22 8.66 2.32
CA PHE A 150 -0.24 9.66 2.73
C PHE A 150 -0.74 11.11 2.59
N LYS A 151 -1.71 11.36 1.70
CA LYS A 151 -2.27 12.70 1.44
C LYS A 151 -3.49 13.03 2.31
N VAL A 152 -4.01 12.08 3.10
CA VAL A 152 -5.06 12.30 4.11
C VAL A 152 -4.54 13.20 5.23
#